data_AF-A0A9C9DCW6-F1
#
_entry.id   AF-A0A9C9DCW6-F1
#
_cell.length_a   1.000
_cell.length_b   1.000
_cell.length_c   1.000
_cell.angle_alpha   90.00
_cell.angle_beta   90.00
_cell.angle_gamma   90.00
#
_symmetry.space_group_name_H-M   'P 1'
#
loop_
_entity.id
_entity.type
_entity.pdbx_description
1 polymer ?
#
loop_
_entity_poly.entity_id
_entity_poly.type
_entity_poly.pdbx_seq_one_letter_code
_entity_poly.pdbx_strand_id
1 'polypeptide(L)'
;MVKKKATRKKAAKKKAVKARRTVKRTPKRVAASKPMSKAHERTLKAVNRALANAEKLGDKVVAAEEALEAALAKAEKAMKAANRKKTAAAKRAANTAKNAATRARAALAAARAKAREAEKTLKEHVKLAEMERKMEEAKQKAVDAFLAKWQKAYDRKVSKKKRTRRKRRTKAA
;
A
#
# COMPACT_ATOMS: atom_id res chain seq x y z
N MET A 1 2.24 -56.55 30.01
CA MET A 1 3.21 -55.43 30.00
C MET A 1 3.00 -54.33 28.92
N VAL A 2 1.93 -54.35 28.10
CA VAL A 2 1.81 -53.46 26.91
C VAL A 2 1.18 -52.08 27.18
N LYS A 3 0.33 -51.93 28.21
CA LYS A 3 -0.44 -50.68 28.47
C LYS A 3 0.42 -49.48 28.92
N LYS A 4 1.56 -49.69 29.59
CA LYS A 4 2.46 -48.61 30.08
C LYS A 4 3.23 -47.89 28.96
N LYS A 5 3.51 -48.56 27.83
CA LYS A 5 4.22 -47.94 26.68
C LYS A 5 3.32 -47.01 25.86
N ALA A 6 2.03 -47.33 25.73
CA ALA A 6 1.06 -46.53 24.97
C ALA A 6 0.73 -45.17 25.65
N THR A 7 0.59 -45.14 26.98
CA THR A 7 0.30 -43.92 27.74
C THR A 7 1.49 -42.96 27.75
N ARG A 8 2.73 -43.47 27.84
CA ARG A 8 3.97 -42.67 27.71
C ARG A 8 4.11 -42.02 26.33
N LYS A 9 3.78 -42.73 25.24
CA LYS A 9 3.77 -42.16 23.88
C LYS A 9 2.72 -41.05 23.70
N LYS A 10 1.49 -41.22 24.23
CA LYS A 10 0.46 -40.17 24.19
C LYS A 10 0.84 -38.93 25.02
N ALA A 11 1.47 -39.12 26.17
CA ALA A 11 1.96 -38.02 27.02
C ALA A 11 3.12 -37.25 26.37
N ALA A 12 4.06 -37.94 25.73
CA ALA A 12 5.16 -37.32 24.98
C ALA A 12 4.66 -36.52 23.77
N LYS A 13 3.68 -37.04 23.01
CA LYS A 13 3.04 -36.33 21.90
C LYS A 13 2.32 -35.05 22.38
N LYS A 14 1.57 -35.12 23.48
CA LYS A 14 0.92 -33.92 24.08
C LYS A 14 1.95 -32.88 24.56
N LYS A 15 3.07 -33.30 25.16
CA LYS A 15 4.16 -32.38 25.57
C LYS A 15 4.87 -31.72 24.39
N ALA A 16 5.12 -32.45 23.30
CA ALA A 16 5.73 -31.91 22.08
C ALA A 16 4.82 -30.88 21.38
N VAL A 17 3.51 -31.13 21.35
CA VAL A 17 2.51 -30.18 20.80
C VAL A 17 2.42 -28.92 21.67
N LYS A 18 2.48 -29.06 23.00
CA LYS A 18 2.47 -27.90 23.92
C LYS A 18 3.77 -27.08 23.82
N ALA A 19 4.92 -27.73 23.64
CA ALA A 19 6.21 -27.06 23.43
C ALA A 19 6.27 -26.28 22.10
N ARG A 20 5.61 -26.79 21.03
CA ARG A 20 5.45 -26.05 19.77
C ARG A 20 4.56 -24.81 19.89
N ARG A 21 3.55 -24.80 20.77
CA ARG A 21 2.73 -23.60 21.06
C ARG A 21 3.44 -22.57 21.94
N THR A 22 4.50 -22.95 22.65
CA THR A 22 5.27 -22.06 23.55
C THR A 22 6.71 -21.83 23.08
N VAL A 23 6.99 -21.91 21.78
CA VAL A 23 8.27 -21.42 21.26
C VAL A 23 8.26 -19.90 21.44
N LYS A 24 8.75 -19.44 22.58
CA LYS A 24 9.05 -18.03 22.85
C LYS A 24 9.92 -17.56 21.70
N ARG A 25 9.37 -16.72 20.83
CA ARG A 25 10.14 -16.06 19.76
C ARG A 25 11.30 -15.35 20.44
N THR A 26 12.52 -15.84 20.22
CA THR A 26 13.70 -15.25 20.82
C THR A 26 13.90 -13.85 20.24
N PRO A 27 14.33 -12.85 21.03
CA PRO A 27 14.49 -11.47 20.56
C PRO A 27 15.38 -11.37 19.32
N LYS A 28 16.40 -12.24 19.20
CA LYS A 28 17.26 -12.37 18.01
C LYS A 28 16.51 -12.76 16.73
N ARG A 29 15.44 -13.57 16.84
CA ARG A 29 14.58 -13.98 15.72
C ARG A 29 13.56 -12.92 15.34
N VAL A 30 13.24 -12.02 16.26
CA VAL A 30 12.33 -10.89 16.05
C VAL A 30 13.07 -9.71 15.44
N ALA A 31 14.31 -9.44 15.85
CA ALA A 31 15.17 -8.45 15.23
C ALA A 31 15.63 -8.84 13.80
N ALA A 32 15.59 -10.13 13.46
CA ALA A 32 15.96 -10.63 12.13
C ALA A 32 14.79 -10.69 11.12
N SER A 33 13.58 -10.27 11.50
CA SER A 33 12.50 -10.14 10.51
C SER A 33 12.72 -8.90 9.65
N LYS A 34 12.44 -9.02 8.33
CA LYS A 34 12.55 -7.93 7.36
C LYS A 34 11.85 -6.66 7.87
N PRO A 35 12.41 -5.46 7.59
CA PRO A 35 11.89 -4.18 8.09
C PRO A 35 10.47 -3.85 7.60
N MET A 36 10.04 -4.43 6.49
CA MET A 36 8.65 -4.44 6.02
C MET A 36 8.16 -5.86 5.77
N SER A 37 6.88 -6.10 6.03
CA SER A 37 6.24 -7.35 5.65
C SER A 37 6.10 -7.43 4.14
N LYS A 38 6.10 -8.67 3.62
CA LYS A 38 5.83 -8.92 2.19
C LYS A 38 4.45 -8.39 1.73
N ALA A 39 3.52 -8.20 2.66
CA ALA A 39 2.20 -7.65 2.36
C ALA A 39 2.32 -6.15 2.06
N HIS A 40 3.01 -5.40 2.94
CA HIS A 40 3.27 -3.97 2.75
C HIS A 40 4.08 -3.65 1.50
N GLU A 41 5.07 -4.49 1.18
CA GLU A 41 5.81 -4.34 -0.08
C GLU A 41 4.91 -4.53 -1.33
N ARG A 42 3.93 -5.43 -1.27
CA ARG A 42 2.99 -5.69 -2.38
C ARG A 42 2.00 -4.55 -2.54
N THR A 43 1.49 -3.98 -1.44
CA THR A 43 0.55 -2.85 -1.51
C THR A 43 1.24 -1.59 -2.02
N LEU A 44 2.48 -1.30 -1.62
CA LEU A 44 3.26 -0.19 -2.19
C LEU A 44 3.49 -0.37 -3.70
N LYS A 45 3.80 -1.59 -4.16
CA LYS A 45 3.88 -1.90 -5.60
C LYS A 45 2.55 -1.67 -6.31
N ALA A 46 1.42 -2.00 -5.69
CA ALA A 46 0.10 -1.75 -6.25
C ALA A 46 -0.22 -0.25 -6.33
N VAL A 47 0.11 0.51 -5.28
CA VAL A 47 -0.01 1.98 -5.26
C VAL A 47 0.80 2.60 -6.40
N ASN A 48 2.07 2.20 -6.57
CA ASN A 48 2.92 2.74 -7.64
C ASN A 48 2.37 2.44 -9.04
N ARG A 49 1.80 1.24 -9.25
CA ARG A 49 1.15 0.88 -10.53
C ARG A 49 -0.11 1.71 -10.76
N ALA A 50 -0.92 1.91 -9.72
CA ALA A 50 -2.13 2.72 -9.80
C ALA A 50 -1.80 4.20 -10.07
N LEU A 51 -0.74 4.72 -9.45
CA LEU A 51 -0.24 6.08 -9.68
C LEU A 51 0.20 6.27 -11.13
N ALA A 52 1.06 5.39 -11.63
CA ALA A 52 1.51 5.45 -13.03
C ALA A 52 0.36 5.32 -14.04
N ASN A 53 -0.72 4.59 -13.70
CA ASN A 53 -1.91 4.52 -14.52
C ASN A 53 -2.73 5.82 -14.47
N ALA A 54 -2.87 6.42 -13.28
CA ALA A 54 -3.56 7.70 -13.11
C ALA A 54 -2.84 8.82 -13.86
N GLU A 55 -1.51 8.89 -13.80
CA GLU A 55 -0.69 9.85 -14.57
C GLU A 55 -0.93 9.70 -16.07
N LYS A 56 -0.81 8.49 -16.61
CA LYS A 56 -1.08 8.22 -18.04
C LYS A 56 -2.49 8.60 -18.48
N LEU A 57 -3.48 8.47 -17.59
CA LEU A 57 -4.85 8.86 -17.88
C LEU A 57 -5.03 10.39 -17.76
N GLY A 58 -4.29 11.03 -16.85
CA GLY A 58 -4.16 12.49 -16.78
C GLY A 58 -3.62 13.07 -18.09
N ASP A 59 -2.52 12.51 -18.62
CA ASP A 59 -1.94 12.92 -19.91
C ASP A 59 -2.96 12.80 -21.06
N LYS A 60 -3.79 11.75 -21.04
CA LYS A 60 -4.87 11.57 -22.03
C LYS A 60 -5.99 12.59 -21.89
N VAL A 61 -6.25 13.09 -20.69
CA VAL A 61 -7.21 14.18 -20.47
C VAL A 61 -6.66 15.47 -21.07
N VAL A 62 -5.39 15.78 -20.81
CA VAL A 62 -4.71 16.96 -21.39
C VAL A 62 -4.73 16.89 -22.92
N ALA A 63 -4.34 15.77 -23.52
CA ALA A 63 -4.40 15.59 -24.96
C ALA A 63 -5.83 15.73 -25.53
N ALA A 64 -6.85 15.28 -24.79
CA ALA A 64 -8.25 15.44 -25.19
C ALA A 64 -8.76 16.90 -25.07
N GLU A 65 -8.22 17.67 -24.12
CA GLU A 65 -8.45 19.11 -23.98
C GLU A 65 -7.88 19.88 -25.17
N GLU A 66 -6.62 19.63 -25.51
CA GLU A 66 -5.97 20.23 -26.68
C GLU A 66 -6.71 19.88 -27.99
N ALA A 67 -7.12 18.61 -28.14
CA ALA A 67 -7.90 18.17 -29.29
C ALA A 67 -9.27 18.87 -29.38
N LEU A 68 -9.92 19.12 -28.24
CA LEU A 68 -11.18 19.85 -28.19
C LEU A 68 -10.98 21.31 -28.59
N GLU A 69 -9.96 22.00 -28.07
CA GLU A 69 -9.66 23.38 -28.43
C GLU A 69 -9.39 23.53 -29.93
N ALA A 70 -8.56 22.65 -30.50
CA ALA A 70 -8.29 22.63 -31.92
C ALA A 70 -9.55 22.39 -32.77
N ALA A 71 -10.45 21.49 -32.30
CA ALA A 71 -11.71 21.21 -32.98
C ALA A 71 -12.68 22.42 -32.92
N LEU A 72 -12.73 23.12 -31.79
CA LEU A 72 -13.55 24.33 -31.63
C LEU A 72 -13.03 25.47 -32.51
N ALA A 73 -11.71 25.69 -32.55
CA ALA A 73 -11.11 26.69 -33.43
C ALA A 73 -11.41 26.41 -34.92
N LYS A 74 -11.35 25.13 -35.34
CA LYS A 74 -11.74 24.72 -36.70
C LYS A 74 -13.23 24.93 -36.96
N ALA A 75 -14.09 24.60 -36.01
CA ALA A 75 -15.53 24.82 -36.12
C ALA A 75 -15.88 26.30 -36.25
N GLU A 76 -15.21 27.18 -35.50
CA GLU A 76 -15.41 28.62 -35.58
C GLU A 76 -14.98 29.19 -36.93
N LYS A 77 -13.78 28.81 -37.42
CA LYS A 77 -13.31 29.21 -38.76
C LYS A 77 -14.25 28.74 -39.86
N ALA A 78 -14.74 27.50 -39.78
CA ALA A 78 -15.68 26.94 -40.74
C ALA A 78 -17.04 27.66 -40.71
N MET A 79 -17.52 28.02 -39.51
CA MET A 79 -18.75 28.82 -39.35
C MET A 79 -18.60 30.23 -39.93
N LYS A 80 -17.48 30.91 -39.68
CA LYS A 80 -17.18 32.22 -40.30
C LYS A 80 -17.14 32.11 -41.83
N ALA A 81 -16.53 31.07 -42.37
CA ALA A 81 -16.50 30.82 -43.82
C ALA A 81 -17.89 30.53 -44.40
N ALA A 82 -18.73 29.77 -43.69
CA ALA A 82 -20.11 29.50 -44.09
C ALA A 82 -20.96 30.78 -44.13
N ASN A 83 -20.82 31.65 -43.13
CA ASN A 83 -21.56 32.91 -43.07
C ASN A 83 -21.13 33.89 -44.18
N ARG A 84 -19.83 33.94 -44.51
CA ARG A 84 -19.30 34.81 -45.57
C ARG A 84 -19.66 34.32 -46.96
N LYS A 85 -19.40 33.05 -47.26
CA LYS A 85 -19.54 32.50 -48.63
C LYS A 85 -20.99 32.09 -48.95
N LYS A 86 -21.81 31.81 -47.94
CA LYS A 86 -23.22 31.38 -48.06
C LYS A 86 -23.45 30.16 -48.97
N THR A 87 -22.40 29.41 -49.34
CA THR A 87 -22.51 28.24 -50.22
C THR A 87 -22.90 26.97 -49.46
N ALA A 88 -23.53 26.02 -50.16
CA ALA A 88 -23.87 24.71 -49.60
C ALA A 88 -22.64 23.93 -49.13
N ALA A 89 -21.54 23.99 -49.88
CA ALA A 89 -20.26 23.37 -49.51
C ALA A 89 -19.72 23.94 -48.18
N ALA A 90 -19.76 25.26 -47.99
CA ALA A 90 -19.29 25.88 -46.76
C ALA A 90 -20.19 25.55 -45.56
N LYS A 91 -21.52 25.48 -45.74
CA LYS A 91 -22.46 25.02 -44.70
C LYS A 91 -22.21 23.56 -44.29
N ARG A 92 -21.96 22.66 -45.26
CA ARG A 92 -21.60 21.25 -44.98
C ARG A 92 -20.28 21.16 -44.19
N ALA A 93 -19.26 21.93 -44.58
CA ALA A 93 -17.98 21.98 -43.85
C ALA A 93 -18.13 22.51 -42.41
N ALA A 94 -19.02 23.49 -42.17
CA ALA A 94 -19.31 23.97 -40.83
C ALA A 94 -20.01 22.89 -39.97
N ASN A 95 -20.94 22.13 -40.55
CA ASN A 95 -21.61 21.03 -39.85
C ASN A 95 -20.65 19.88 -39.52
N THR A 96 -19.75 19.51 -40.44
CA THR A 96 -18.74 18.47 -40.14
C THR A 96 -17.78 18.91 -39.04
N ALA A 97 -17.36 20.18 -39.05
CA ALA A 97 -16.49 20.72 -38.00
C ALA A 97 -17.20 20.79 -36.63
N LYS A 98 -18.48 21.16 -36.59
CA LYS A 98 -19.30 21.07 -35.36
C LYS A 98 -19.42 19.65 -34.84
N ASN A 99 -19.66 18.69 -35.73
CA ASN A 99 -19.73 17.27 -35.36
C ASN A 99 -18.38 16.73 -34.85
N ALA A 100 -17.26 17.24 -35.39
CA ALA A 100 -15.94 16.92 -34.87
C ALA A 100 -15.73 17.49 -33.45
N ALA A 101 -16.16 18.72 -33.21
CA ALA A 101 -16.09 19.34 -31.88
C ALA A 101 -16.97 18.62 -30.84
N THR A 102 -18.19 18.18 -31.21
CA THR A 102 -19.04 17.40 -30.29
C THR A 102 -18.43 16.04 -29.95
N ARG A 103 -17.83 15.36 -30.94
CA ARG A 103 -17.08 14.11 -30.71
C ARG A 103 -15.87 14.33 -29.81
N ALA A 104 -15.13 15.43 -29.98
CA ALA A 104 -14.01 15.78 -29.11
C ALA A 104 -14.46 16.04 -27.66
N ARG A 105 -15.59 16.73 -27.45
CA ARG A 105 -16.18 16.90 -26.10
C ARG A 105 -16.56 15.56 -25.46
N ALA A 106 -17.16 14.67 -26.23
CA ALA A 106 -17.52 13.33 -25.73
C ALA A 106 -16.26 12.51 -25.37
N ALA A 107 -15.20 12.59 -26.17
CA ALA A 107 -13.92 11.95 -25.90
C ALA A 107 -13.27 12.48 -24.62
N LEU A 108 -13.29 13.80 -24.41
CA LEU A 108 -12.82 14.44 -23.18
C LEU A 108 -13.62 14.00 -21.95
N ALA A 109 -14.95 13.92 -22.05
CA ALA A 109 -15.79 13.44 -20.96
C ALA A 109 -15.46 11.98 -20.61
N ALA A 110 -15.27 11.12 -21.62
CA ALA A 110 -14.87 9.73 -21.41
C ALA A 110 -13.45 9.61 -20.82
N ALA A 111 -12.50 10.45 -21.24
CA ALA A 111 -11.16 10.49 -20.66
C ALA A 111 -11.19 10.90 -19.19
N ARG A 112 -11.95 11.95 -18.86
CA ARG A 112 -12.15 12.42 -17.47
C ARG A 112 -12.83 11.36 -16.60
N ALA A 113 -13.79 10.61 -17.13
CA ALA A 113 -14.43 9.52 -16.40
C ALA A 113 -13.41 8.42 -16.03
N LYS A 114 -12.59 7.99 -17.00
CA LYS A 114 -11.53 7.00 -16.77
C LYS A 114 -10.48 7.50 -15.78
N ALA A 115 -10.09 8.78 -15.86
CA ALA A 115 -9.16 9.38 -14.91
C ALA A 115 -9.73 9.37 -13.48
N ARG A 116 -11.02 9.72 -13.31
CA ARG A 116 -11.70 9.67 -12.00
C ARG A 116 -11.79 8.26 -11.43
N GLU A 117 -12.03 7.24 -12.27
CA GLU A 117 -11.99 5.85 -11.83
C GLU A 117 -10.59 5.44 -11.36
N ALA A 118 -9.56 5.80 -12.12
CA ALA A 118 -8.17 5.55 -11.73
C ALA A 118 -7.79 6.25 -10.41
N GLU A 119 -8.21 7.50 -10.21
CA GLU A 119 -8.01 8.20 -8.93
C GLU A 119 -8.72 7.51 -7.75
N LYS A 120 -9.93 6.98 -7.95
CA LYS A 120 -10.62 6.20 -6.92
C LYS A 120 -9.83 4.95 -6.55
N THR A 121 -9.37 4.19 -7.55
CA THR A 121 -8.54 3.00 -7.32
C THR A 121 -7.23 3.34 -6.61
N LEU A 122 -6.59 4.46 -6.98
CA LEU A 122 -5.38 4.94 -6.30
C LEU A 122 -5.66 5.24 -4.82
N LYS A 123 -6.76 5.96 -4.53
CA LYS A 123 -7.18 6.26 -3.14
C LYS A 123 -7.45 4.99 -2.34
N GLU A 124 -8.04 3.96 -2.94
CA GLU A 124 -8.26 2.66 -2.29
C GLU A 124 -6.94 1.96 -1.98
N HIS A 125 -6.01 1.91 -2.94
CA HIS A 125 -4.69 1.32 -2.73
C HIS A 125 -3.88 2.07 -1.66
N VAL A 126 -3.96 3.40 -1.61
CA VAL A 126 -3.31 4.22 -0.58
C VAL A 126 -3.89 3.91 0.81
N LYS A 127 -5.22 3.83 0.94
CA LYS A 127 -5.87 3.44 2.20
C LYS A 127 -5.43 2.05 2.67
N LEU A 128 -5.32 1.08 1.76
CA LEU A 128 -4.82 -0.26 2.08
C LEU A 128 -3.37 -0.22 2.56
N ALA A 129 -2.51 0.56 1.90
CA ALA A 129 -1.12 0.72 2.31
C ALA A 129 -0.99 1.38 3.69
N GLU A 130 -1.82 2.38 4.01
CA GLU A 130 -1.87 3.01 5.33
C GLU A 130 -2.31 2.03 6.43
N MET A 131 -3.32 1.21 6.15
CA MET A 131 -3.78 0.18 7.09
C MET A 131 -2.69 -0.85 7.37
N GLU A 132 -1.96 -1.29 6.35
CA GLU A 132 -0.84 -2.21 6.53
C GLU A 132 0.30 -1.57 7.32
N ARG A 133 0.63 -0.29 7.05
CA ARG A 133 1.61 0.47 7.82
C ARG A 133 1.23 0.54 9.30
N LYS A 134 -0.03 0.87 9.63
CA LYS A 134 -0.52 0.89 11.03
C LYS A 134 -0.40 -0.47 11.71
N MET A 135 -0.68 -1.55 10.98
CA MET A 135 -0.53 -2.91 11.50
C MET A 135 0.94 -3.29 11.71
N GLU A 136 1.86 -2.78 10.90
CA GLU A 136 3.31 -2.95 11.10
C GLU A 136 3.83 -2.14 12.29
N GLU A 137 3.43 -0.88 12.41
CA GLU A 137 3.77 -0.02 13.56
C GLU A 137 3.27 -0.64 14.88
N ALA A 138 2.06 -1.19 14.91
CA ALA A 138 1.52 -1.89 16.08
C ALA A 138 2.33 -3.14 16.44
N LYS A 139 2.77 -3.93 15.44
CA LYS A 139 3.65 -5.09 15.65
C LYS A 139 5.00 -4.64 16.19
N GLN A 140 5.59 -3.58 15.62
CA GLN A 140 6.87 -3.05 16.06
C GLN A 140 6.80 -2.57 17.52
N LYS A 141 5.75 -1.81 17.87
CA LYS A 141 5.51 -1.37 19.25
C LYS A 141 5.37 -2.55 20.23
N ALA A 142 4.71 -3.63 19.82
CA ALA A 142 4.60 -4.83 20.64
C ALA A 142 5.96 -5.55 20.81
N VAL A 143 6.78 -5.58 19.75
CA VAL A 143 8.16 -6.08 19.80
C VAL A 143 9.01 -5.25 20.74
N ASP A 144 8.97 -3.92 20.62
CA ASP A 144 9.75 -3.01 21.45
C ASP A 144 9.35 -3.09 22.92
N ALA A 145 8.05 -3.17 23.21
CA ALA A 145 7.54 -3.39 24.56
C ALA A 145 8.02 -4.72 25.16
N PHE A 146 8.05 -5.79 24.34
CA PHE A 146 8.60 -7.08 24.75
C PHE A 146 10.11 -7.00 25.03
N LEU A 147 10.88 -6.37 24.13
CA LEU A 147 12.32 -6.17 24.31
C LEU A 147 12.62 -5.34 25.55
N ALA A 148 11.90 -4.24 25.78
CA ALA A 148 12.06 -3.41 26.97
C ALA A 148 11.79 -4.17 28.26
N LYS A 149 10.73 -5.00 28.29
CA LYS A 149 10.44 -5.86 29.46
C LYS A 149 11.53 -6.91 29.69
N TRP A 150 12.04 -7.48 28.60
CA TRP A 150 13.11 -8.49 28.67
C TRP A 150 14.43 -7.88 29.14
N GLN A 151 14.79 -6.71 28.60
CA GLN A 151 15.98 -5.94 28.98
C GLN A 151 15.93 -5.56 30.46
N LYS A 152 14.81 -4.99 30.93
CA LYS A 152 14.62 -4.69 32.37
C LYS A 152 14.78 -5.92 33.25
N ALA A 153 14.27 -7.08 32.83
CA ALA A 153 14.41 -8.33 33.57
C ALA A 153 15.86 -8.85 33.58
N TYR A 154 16.57 -8.69 32.46
CA TYR A 154 17.98 -9.04 32.33
C TYR A 154 18.86 -8.14 33.21
N ASP A 155 18.70 -6.83 33.12
CA ASP A 155 19.46 -5.84 33.91
C ASP A 155 19.22 -6.03 35.42
N ARG A 156 17.98 -6.34 35.81
CA ARG A 156 17.63 -6.66 37.21
C ARG A 156 18.29 -7.95 37.71
N LYS A 157 18.54 -8.94 36.84
CA LYS A 157 19.32 -10.15 37.19
C LYS A 157 20.81 -9.82 37.32
N VAL A 158 21.36 -9.03 36.40
CA VAL A 158 22.78 -8.63 36.43
C VAL A 158 23.07 -7.80 37.68
N SER A 159 22.21 -6.84 38.03
CA SER A 159 22.38 -6.01 39.22
C SER A 159 22.27 -6.82 40.52
N LYS A 160 21.33 -7.76 40.62
CA LYS A 160 21.23 -8.70 41.76
C LYS A 160 22.50 -9.55 41.92
N LYS A 161 23.09 -10.02 40.81
CA LYS A 161 24.35 -10.79 40.82
C LYS A 161 25.55 -9.94 41.28
N LYS A 162 25.63 -8.67 40.86
CA LYS A 162 26.66 -7.73 41.36
C LYS A 162 26.49 -7.44 42.85
N ARG A 163 25.25 -7.21 43.32
CA ARG A 163 24.97 -6.87 44.73
C ARG A 163 25.25 -8.03 45.70
N THR A 164 24.93 -9.26 45.31
CA THR A 164 25.28 -10.47 46.09
C THR A 164 26.79 -10.71 46.15
N ARG A 165 27.51 -10.49 45.05
CA ARG A 165 28.98 -10.59 45.02
C ARG A 165 29.65 -9.53 45.91
N ARG A 166 29.11 -8.31 45.97
CA ARG A 166 29.60 -7.24 46.87
C ARG A 166 29.34 -7.56 48.35
N LYS A 167 28.15 -8.04 48.71
CA LYS A 167 27.82 -8.48 50.08
C LYS A 167 28.69 -9.64 50.59
N ARG A 168 29.09 -10.56 49.69
CA ARG A 168 30.01 -11.66 50.06
C ARG A 168 31.43 -11.17 50.32
N ARG A 169 31.93 -10.18 49.57
CA ARG A 169 33.27 -9.61 49.81
C ARG A 169 33.36 -8.83 51.12
N THR A 170 32.31 -8.12 51.51
CA THR A 170 32.26 -7.37 52.79
C THR A 170 32.00 -8.23 54.02
N LYS A 171 31.65 -9.51 53.85
CA LYS A 171 31.48 -10.47 54.97
C LYS A 171 32.70 -11.38 55.16
N ALA A 172 33.65 -11.33 54.23
CA ALA A 172 34.86 -12.13 54.22
C ALA A 172 36.13 -11.28 54.43
N ALA A 173 35.94 -9.99 54.74
CA ALA A 173 36.92 -9.07 55.28
C ALA A 173 36.49 -8.77 56.72
#